data_AF-A0A376L2S5-F1
#
_entry.id   AF-A0A376L2S5-F1
#
_cell.length_a   1.000
_cell.length_b   1.000
_cell.length_c   1.000
_cell.angle_alpha   90.00
_cell.angle_beta   90.00
_cell.angle_gamma   90.00
#
_symmetry.space_group_name_H-M   'P 1'
#
loop_
_entity.id
_entity.type
_entity.pdbx_description
1 polymer ?
#
loop_
_entity_poly.entity_id
_entity_poly.type
_entity_poly.pdbx_seq_one_letter_code
_entity_poly.pdbx_strand_id
1 'polypeptide(L)'
;MGKETEVRYNINNLPLFADGCKEIKNTMKDMASQCGKIEFSINEIARITNMNIRHICVCLSILLCAGVMSYVINENGERMWFLVME
;
A
#
# COMPACT_ATOMS: atom_id res chain seq x y z
N MET A 1 22.12 23.21 -5.05
CA MET A 1 20.80 23.48 -4.44
C MET A 1 19.76 22.83 -5.34
N GLY A 2 19.39 21.58 -5.04
CA GLY A 2 18.50 20.79 -5.90
C GLY A 2 17.08 21.30 -5.81
N LYS A 3 16.42 21.54 -6.95
CA LYS A 3 14.99 21.84 -6.98
C LYS A 3 14.23 20.56 -6.61
N GLU A 4 13.67 20.54 -5.40
CA GLU A 4 12.63 19.56 -5.07
C GLU A 4 11.44 19.83 -5.98
N THR A 5 11.21 18.92 -6.92
CA THR A 5 10.00 18.96 -7.74
C THR A 5 8.89 18.46 -6.84
N GLU A 6 8.16 19.38 -6.22
CA GLU A 6 6.97 19.06 -5.41
C GLU A 6 5.94 18.39 -6.34
N VAL A 7 5.88 17.06 -6.33
CA VAL A 7 4.87 16.30 -7.06
C VAL A 7 3.54 16.53 -6.33
N ARG A 8 2.81 17.57 -6.75
CA ARG A 8 1.45 17.81 -6.28
C ARG A 8 0.53 16.75 -6.85
N TYR A 9 0.24 15.72 -6.05
CA TYR A 9 -0.82 14.78 -6.36
C TYR A 9 -2.15 15.56 -6.37
N ASN A 10 -2.80 15.61 -7.54
CA ASN A 10 -4.11 16.23 -7.66
C ASN A 10 -5.11 15.41 -6.85
N ILE A 11 -5.65 16.00 -5.77
CA ILE A 11 -6.60 15.35 -4.87
C ILE A 11 -7.87 14.89 -5.60
N ASN A 12 -8.21 15.51 -6.74
CA ASN A 12 -9.34 15.11 -7.59
C ASN A 12 -9.13 13.74 -8.25
N ASN A 13 -7.92 13.20 -8.23
CA ASN A 13 -7.61 11.86 -8.73
C ASN A 13 -7.77 10.78 -7.65
N LEU A 14 -8.03 11.13 -6.38
CA LEU A 14 -8.28 10.14 -5.31
C LEU A 14 -9.32 9.07 -5.68
N PRO A 15 -10.45 9.40 -6.34
CA PRO A 15 -11.41 8.40 -6.79
C PRO A 15 -10.80 7.34 -7.74
N LEU A 16 -9.79 7.69 -8.54
CA LEU A 16 -9.11 6.77 -9.44
C LEU A 16 -8.27 5.71 -8.71
N PHE A 17 -7.96 5.94 -7.44
CA PHE A 17 -7.21 5.00 -6.59
C PHE A 17 -8.10 4.30 -5.57
N ALA A 18 -9.40 4.65 -5.49
CA ALA A 18 -10.32 4.06 -4.51
C ALA A 18 -10.45 2.55 -4.69
N ASP A 19 -10.60 2.09 -5.94
CA ASP A 19 -10.68 0.67 -6.26
C ASP A 19 -9.38 -0.06 -5.92
N GLY A 20 -8.23 0.53 -6.27
CA GLY A 20 -6.92 -0.02 -5.93
C GLY A 20 -6.68 -0.13 -4.42
N CYS A 21 -7.08 0.89 -3.66
CA CYS A 21 -7.00 0.87 -2.19
C CYS A 21 -7.90 -0.22 -1.60
N LYS A 22 -9.13 -0.34 -2.11
CA LYS A 22 -10.10 -1.35 -1.68
C LYS A 22 -9.59 -2.77 -1.96
N GLU A 23 -9.05 -2.99 -3.14
CA GLU A 23 -8.50 -4.28 -3.54
C GLU A 23 -7.30 -4.67 -2.68
N ILE A 24 -6.30 -3.79 -2.51
CA ILE A 24 -5.14 -4.07 -1.62
C ILE A 24 -5.62 -4.43 -0.21
N LYS A 25 -6.53 -3.64 0.37
CA LYS A 25 -7.06 -3.87 1.72
C LYS A 25 -7.72 -5.25 1.84
N ASN A 26 -8.60 -5.57 0.89
CA ASN A 26 -9.36 -6.82 0.91
C ASN A 26 -8.44 -8.02 0.70
N THR A 27 -7.53 -7.95 -0.29
CA THR A 27 -6.55 -9.01 -0.55
C THR A 27 -5.70 -9.30 0.68
N MET A 28 -5.20 -8.28 1.37
CA MET A 28 -4.39 -8.50 2.57
C MET A 28 -5.21 -9.08 3.73
N LYS A 29 -6.48 -8.67 3.87
CA LYS A 29 -7.41 -9.24 4.85
C LYS A 29 -7.68 -10.73 4.55
N ASP A 30 -7.90 -11.08 3.29
CA ASP A 30 -8.12 -12.45 2.86
C ASP A 30 -6.87 -13.31 3.09
N MET A 31 -5.68 -12.81 2.77
CA MET A 31 -4.42 -13.50 3.02
C MET A 31 -4.14 -13.72 4.51
N ALA A 32 -4.48 -12.74 5.35
CA ALA A 32 -4.40 -12.89 6.81
C ALA A 32 -5.36 -13.98 7.30
N SER A 33 -6.60 -14.01 6.78
CA SER A 33 -7.61 -15.00 7.16
C SER A 33 -7.31 -16.42 6.65
N GLN A 34 -6.77 -16.56 5.45
CA GLN A 34 -6.56 -17.87 4.81
C GLN A 34 -5.21 -18.49 5.14
N CYS A 35 -4.18 -17.66 5.28
CA CYS A 35 -2.80 -18.13 5.38
C CYS A 35 -2.07 -17.62 6.64
N GLY A 36 -2.71 -16.80 7.48
CA GLY A 36 -2.08 -16.20 8.66
C GLY A 36 -0.99 -15.18 8.34
N LYS A 37 -0.81 -14.82 7.07
CA LYS A 37 0.21 -13.86 6.65
C LYS A 37 -0.31 -12.44 6.81
N ILE A 38 0.40 -11.64 7.60
CA ILE A 38 -0.02 -10.28 7.98
C ILE A 38 0.87 -9.16 7.42
N GLU A 39 2.08 -9.48 6.97
CA GLU A 39 3.08 -8.53 6.45
C GLU A 39 3.46 -8.84 5.01
N PHE A 40 3.55 -7.81 4.17
CA PHE A 40 3.78 -7.97 2.73
C PHE A 40 4.73 -6.89 2.20
N SER A 41 5.73 -7.30 1.43
CA SER A 41 6.53 -6.38 0.64
C SER A 41 5.71 -5.80 -0.53
N ILE A 42 6.13 -4.66 -1.07
CA ILE A 42 5.50 -4.07 -2.27
C ILE A 42 5.48 -5.07 -3.46
N ASN A 43 6.54 -5.85 -3.63
CA ASN A 43 6.63 -6.84 -4.71
C ASN A 43 5.60 -7.96 -4.54
N GLU A 44 5.34 -8.39 -3.31
CA GLU A 44 4.32 -9.38 -3.03
C GLU A 44 2.92 -8.82 -3.26
N ILE A 45 2.65 -7.59 -2.80
CA ILE A 45 1.38 -6.92 -3.08
C ILE A 45 1.16 -6.85 -4.59
N ALA A 46 2.18 -6.44 -5.35
CA ALA A 46 2.11 -6.38 -6.82
C ALA A 46 1.80 -7.73 -7.46
N ARG A 47 2.42 -8.80 -6.97
CA ARG A 47 2.18 -10.15 -7.47
C ARG A 47 0.75 -10.62 -7.17
N ILE A 48 0.21 -10.32 -5.99
CA ILE A 48 -1.10 -10.83 -5.56
C ILE A 48 -2.23 -10.02 -6.18
N THR A 49 -2.10 -8.70 -6.28
CA THR A 49 -3.14 -7.82 -6.86
C THR A 49 -3.00 -7.63 -8.37
N ASN A 50 -1.91 -8.13 -8.99
CA ASN A 50 -1.59 -7.88 -10.40
C ASN A 50 -1.55 -6.38 -10.76
N MET A 51 -1.27 -5.51 -9.78
CA MET A 51 -1.16 -4.07 -9.98
C MET A 51 0.28 -3.66 -10.27
N ASN A 52 0.43 -2.56 -11.01
CA ASN A 52 1.73 -1.94 -11.16
C ASN A 52 2.19 -1.27 -9.85
N ILE A 53 3.51 -1.29 -9.61
CA ILE A 53 4.13 -0.77 -8.37
C ILE A 53 3.80 0.69 -8.12
N ARG A 54 3.70 1.54 -9.16
CA ARG A 54 3.38 2.96 -8.98
C ARG A 54 1.99 3.15 -8.38
N HIS A 55 1.00 2.42 -8.89
CA HIS A 55 -0.36 2.45 -8.38
C HIS A 55 -0.40 1.98 -6.92
N ILE A 56 0.30 0.88 -6.62
CA ILE A 56 0.42 0.35 -5.25
C ILE A 56 1.03 1.38 -4.30
N CYS A 57 2.14 2.03 -4.66
CA CYS A 57 2.77 3.05 -3.82
C CYS A 57 1.81 4.20 -3.49
N VAL A 58 1.00 4.64 -4.44
CA VAL A 58 0.00 5.69 -4.22
C VAL A 58 -1.09 5.17 -3.27
N CYS A 59 -1.65 3.99 -3.53
CA CYS A 59 -2.68 3.39 -2.68
C CYS A 59 -2.19 3.15 -1.24
N LEU A 60 -0.98 2.62 -1.05
CA LEU A 60 -0.39 2.42 0.27
C LEU A 60 -0.15 3.74 1.00
N SER A 61 0.23 4.81 0.28
CA SER A 61 0.36 6.14 0.87
C SER A 61 -0.99 6.69 1.33
N ILE A 62 -2.05 6.49 0.54
CA ILE A 62 -3.42 6.87 0.91
C ILE A 62 -3.89 6.09 2.15
N LEU A 63 -3.70 4.77 2.14
CA LEU A 63 -4.10 3.88 3.25
C LEU A 63 -3.33 4.15 4.54
N LEU A 64 -2.04 4.53 4.43
CA LEU A 64 -1.22 4.98 5.56
C LEU A 64 -1.76 6.29 6.14
N CYS A 65 -2.01 7.29 5.29
CA CYS A 65 -2.59 8.57 5.74
C CYS A 65 -3.98 8.40 6.37
N ALA A 66 -4.74 7.40 5.94
CA ALA A 66 -6.05 7.06 6.52
C ALA A 66 -5.97 6.22 7.80
N GLY A 67 -4.78 5.79 8.23
CA GLY A 67 -4.59 4.93 9.41
C GLY A 67 -5.06 3.48 9.22
N VAL A 68 -5.39 3.07 7.99
CA VAL A 68 -5.85 1.71 7.68
C VAL A 68 -4.67 0.73 7.59
N MET A 69 -3.50 1.24 7.21
CA MET A 69 -2.29 0.46 7.05
C MET A 69 -1.11 1.11 7.75
N SER A 70 -0.15 0.28 8.11
CA SER A 70 1.16 0.71 8.58
C SER A 70 2.25 -0.17 7.97
N TYR A 71 3.51 0.13 8.25
CA TYR A 71 4.64 -0.67 7.81
C TYR A 71 5.72 -0.76 8.88
N VAL A 72 6.46 -1.86 8.85
CA VAL A 72 7.75 -2.01 9.54
C VAL A 72 8.87 -2.08 8.52
N ILE A 73 10.10 -1.86 8.97
CA ILE A 73 11.29 -2.07 8.15
C ILE A 73 11.92 -3.40 8.58
N ASN A 74 12.11 -4.33 7.64
CA ASN A 74 12.79 -5.59 7.93
C ASN A 74 14.32 -5.43 8.00
N GLU A 75 15.03 -6.51 8.32
CA GLU A 75 16.50 -6.53 8.40
C GLU A 75 17.22 -6.13 7.09
N ASN A 76 16.54 -6.28 5.95
CA ASN A 76 17.06 -5.92 4.63
C ASN A 76 16.77 -4.45 4.26
N GLY A 77 16.14 -3.68 5.16
CA GLY A 77 15.76 -2.29 4.91
C GLY A 77 14.48 -2.14 4.06
N GLU A 78 13.73 -3.22 3.85
CA GLU A 78 12.50 -3.19 3.04
C GLU A 78 11.27 -2.85 3.90
N ARG A 79 10.34 -2.09 3.32
CA ARG A 79 9.04 -1.81 3.93
C ARG A 79 8.13 -3.03 3.80
N MET A 80 7.75 -3.58 4.95
CA MET A 80 6.76 -4.64 5.10
C MET A 80 5.46 -4.02 5.58
N TRP A 81 4.45 -4.05 4.72
CA TRP A 81 3.15 -3.40 4.96
C TRP A 81 2.19 -4.38 5.61
N PHE A 82 1.38 -3.87 6.54
CA PHE A 82 0.36 -4.65 7.24
C PHE A 82 -0.90 -3.83 7.48
N LEU A 83 -2.03 -4.52 7.63
CA LEU A 83 -3.30 -3.91 8.03
C LEU A 83 -3.25 -3.57 9.52
N VAL A 84 -3.61 -2.34 9.88
CA VAL A 84 -3.86 -1.99 11.28
C VAL A 84 -5.20 -2.63 11.63
N MET A 85 -5.19 -3.64 12.51
CA MET A 85 -6.44 -4.25 12.98
C MET A 85 -7.17 -3.25 13.88
N GLU A 86 -8.48 -3.10 13.65
CA GLU A 86 -9.41 -2.46 14.60
C GLU A 86 -9.56 -3.31 15.87
#